data_AF-A0A4Y2RVI5-F1
#
_entry.id   AF-A0A4Y2RVI5-F1
#
_cell.length_a   1.000
_cell.length_b   1.000
_cell.length_c   1.000
_cell.angle_alpha   90.00
_cell.angle_beta   90.00
_cell.angle_gamma   90.00
#
_symmetry.space_group_name_H-M   'P 1'
#
loop_
_entity.id
_entity.type
_entity.pdbx_description
1 polymer ?
#
loop_
_entity_poly.entity_id
_entity_poly.type
_entity_poly.pdbx_seq_one_letter_code
_entity_poly.pdbx_strand_id
1 'polypeptide(L)'
;MVFRLDRHSDQRRYNAPTANEIAVVFVNSDGEPPFERDIRVYPLNLQNPQQPFSNINILSPNLDPMAYPVLFPYGEPGWQPNWRCEYYEGAQGNQSIVNLTMLQYKSALTAVRDDFNPIISAEKLTQQCIVDSNLQVEANNLNFIRTHQQQLRTELYRGLANQF
;
A
#
# COMPACT_ATOMS: atom_id res chain seq x y z
N MET A 1 0.34 17.81 2.53
CA MET A 1 1.75 18.05 2.91
C MET A 1 1.89 19.50 3.38
N VAL A 2 2.13 19.75 4.66
CA VAL A 2 2.32 21.12 5.19
C VAL A 2 3.81 21.40 5.29
N PHE A 3 4.30 22.34 4.49
CA PHE A 3 5.68 22.82 4.59
C PHE A 3 5.71 23.94 5.62
N ARG A 4 6.21 23.67 6.83
CA ARG A 4 6.57 24.73 7.79
C ARG A 4 7.93 25.29 7.39
N LEU A 5 7.96 26.59 7.09
CA LEU A 5 9.10 27.33 6.54
C LEU A 5 9.93 28.04 7.62
N ASP A 6 9.72 27.72 8.90
CA ASP A 6 10.54 28.25 9.98
C ASP A 6 11.80 27.40 10.14
N ARG A 7 12.95 28.00 9.85
CA ARG A 7 14.28 27.39 9.92
C ARG A 7 14.89 27.44 11.33
N HIS A 8 14.28 28.20 12.24
CA HIS A 8 14.79 28.38 13.61
C HIS A 8 14.11 27.45 14.62
N SER A 9 13.00 26.82 14.25
CA SER A 9 12.38 25.76 15.04
C SER A 9 12.98 24.40 14.66
N ASP A 10 13.60 23.71 15.60
CA ASP A 10 13.96 22.30 15.44
C ASP A 10 12.68 21.50 15.18
N GLN A 11 12.54 20.98 13.95
CA GLN A 11 11.41 20.16 13.53
C GLN A 11 11.50 18.74 14.11
N ARG A 12 12.59 18.42 14.84
CA ARG A 12 12.93 17.09 15.37
C ARG A 12 12.84 16.00 14.32
N ARG A 13 13.10 16.39 13.07
CA ARG A 13 13.03 15.50 11.92
C ARG A 13 14.35 14.76 11.86
N TYR A 14 14.29 13.42 11.92
CA TYR A 14 15.45 12.51 11.94
C TYR A 14 16.26 12.44 13.24
N ASN A 15 15.63 12.77 14.38
CA ASN A 15 16.27 12.50 15.68
C ASN A 15 16.41 10.98 15.90
N ALA A 16 17.51 10.58 16.52
CA ALA A 16 17.68 9.20 16.95
C ALA A 16 16.54 8.80 17.90
N PRO A 17 15.94 7.61 17.75
CA PRO A 17 14.89 7.16 18.64
C PRO A 17 15.40 7.09 20.08
N THR A 18 14.67 7.72 21.00
CA THR A 18 14.97 7.72 22.45
C THR A 18 14.29 6.60 23.22
N ALA A 19 13.39 5.86 22.57
CA ALA A 19 12.66 4.73 23.15
C ALA A 19 12.63 3.57 22.14
N ASN A 20 12.50 2.34 22.64
CA ASN A 20 12.39 1.13 21.82
C ASN A 20 10.98 0.91 21.28
N GLU A 21 10.00 1.70 21.74
CA GLU A 21 8.60 1.59 21.38
C GLU A 21 8.13 2.87 20.70
N ILE A 22 7.31 2.71 19.66
CA ILE A 22 6.69 3.81 18.93
C ILE A 22 5.17 3.62 19.03
N ALA A 23 4.49 4.61 19.61
CA ALA A 23 3.03 4.69 19.64
C ALA A 23 2.56 5.81 18.70
N VAL A 24 1.52 5.54 17.92
CA VAL A 24 0.87 6.51 17.05
C VAL A 24 -0.52 6.80 17.60
N VAL A 25 -0.81 8.07 17.90
CA VAL A 25 -2.13 8.52 18.35
C VAL A 25 -2.87 9.11 17.16
N PHE A 26 -4.06 8.60 16.88
CA PHE A 26 -4.96 9.11 15.85
C PHE A 26 -6.36 9.28 16.45
N VAL A 27 -7.15 10.15 15.83
CA VAL A 27 -8.55 10.39 16.22
C VAL A 27 -9.42 9.93 15.06
N ASN A 28 -10.27 8.94 15.33
CA ASN A 28 -11.29 8.47 14.41
C ASN A 28 -12.59 8.30 15.20
N SER A 29 -13.75 8.51 14.58
CA SER A 29 -15.05 8.38 15.26
C SER A 29 -15.25 6.99 15.87
N ASP A 30 -14.65 5.98 15.22
CA ASP A 30 -14.87 4.58 15.53
C ASP A 30 -13.69 3.98 16.32
N GLY A 31 -12.67 4.78 16.67
CA GLY A 31 -11.44 4.32 17.33
C GLY A 31 -10.50 3.48 16.46
N GLU A 32 -10.89 3.20 15.21
CA GLU A 32 -10.11 2.43 14.24
C GLU A 32 -8.96 3.27 13.65
N PRO A 33 -7.78 2.66 13.41
CA PRO A 33 -6.69 3.32 12.69
C PRO A 33 -7.18 3.86 11.34
N PRO A 34 -6.80 5.11 10.96
CA PRO A 34 -7.17 5.66 9.67
C PRO A 34 -6.55 4.79 8.57
N PHE A 35 -7.42 4.11 7.82
CA PHE A 35 -7.03 3.22 6.74
C PHE A 35 -6.78 3.98 5.43
N GLU A 36 -7.42 5.13 5.28
CA GLU A 36 -7.36 5.94 4.08
C GLU A 36 -6.13 6.87 4.07
N ARG A 37 -5.46 6.92 2.93
CA ARG A 37 -4.50 7.99 2.61
C ARG A 37 -5.29 9.18 2.05
N ASP A 38 -5.05 10.39 2.56
CA ASP A 38 -5.65 11.62 2.01
C ASP A 38 -4.89 12.07 0.76
N ILE A 39 -5.08 11.34 -0.34
CA ILE A 39 -4.60 11.74 -1.67
C ILE A 39 -5.81 12.12 -2.52
N ARG A 40 -5.88 13.39 -2.90
CA ARG A 40 -6.92 13.96 -3.76
C ARG A 40 -6.35 14.23 -5.14
N VAL A 41 -7.08 13.76 -6.15
CA VAL A 41 -6.72 13.96 -7.56
C VAL A 41 -7.75 14.85 -8.19
N TYR A 42 -7.28 15.94 -8.79
CA TYR A 42 -8.09 16.86 -9.57
C TYR A 42 -7.88 16.52 -11.05
N PRO A 43 -8.86 15.89 -11.72
CA PRO A 43 -8.73 15.58 -13.13
C PRO A 43 -8.72 16.89 -13.94
N LEU A 44 -7.81 16.98 -14.92
CA LEU A 44 -7.73 18.13 -15.82
C LEU A 44 -9.03 18.31 -16.63
N ASN A 45 -9.67 17.20 -17.00
CA ASN A 45 -10.95 17.18 -17.69
C ASN A 45 -12.02 16.64 -16.74
N LEU A 46 -12.85 17.53 -16.21
CA LEU A 46 -13.96 17.17 -15.34
C LEU A 46 -15.05 16.45 -16.12
N GLN A 47 -15.19 15.14 -15.87
CA GLN A 47 -16.32 14.37 -16.40
C GLN A 47 -17.64 14.75 -15.72
N ASN A 48 -17.58 15.12 -14.44
CA ASN A 48 -18.74 15.55 -13.67
C ASN A 48 -18.37 16.82 -12.87
N PRO A 49 -18.97 18.00 -13.19
CA PRO A 49 -18.72 19.25 -12.45
C PRO A 49 -19.08 19.18 -10.96
N GLN A 50 -19.96 18.25 -10.56
CA GLN A 50 -20.35 18.05 -9.16
C GLN A 50 -19.34 17.18 -8.39
N GLN A 51 -18.40 16.52 -9.07
CA GLN A 51 -17.34 15.72 -8.45
C GLN A 51 -15.97 16.25 -8.90
N PRO A 52 -15.49 17.34 -8.27
CA PRO A 52 -14.29 18.05 -8.71
C PRO A 52 -12.98 17.30 -8.47
N PHE A 53 -13.00 16.26 -7.61
CA PHE A 53 -11.84 15.44 -7.31
C PHE A 53 -12.24 14.00 -7.03
N SER A 54 -11.27 13.10 -7.15
CA SER A 54 -11.36 11.72 -6.66
C SER A 54 -10.34 11.49 -5.55
N ASN A 55 -10.74 10.71 -4.55
CA ASN A 55 -9.82 10.25 -3.51
C ASN A 55 -9.17 8.94 -3.95
N ILE A 56 -7.86 8.84 -3.77
CA ILE A 56 -7.11 7.61 -4.01
C ILE A 56 -6.98 6.85 -2.70
N ASN A 57 -7.54 5.64 -2.69
CA ASN A 57 -7.40 4.69 -1.59
C ASN A 57 -5.94 4.16 -1.52
N ILE A 58 -5.49 3.80 -0.31
CA ILE A 58 -4.20 3.12 -0.08
C ILE A 58 -4.04 1.82 -0.90
N LEU A 59 -5.14 1.17 -1.28
CA LEU A 59 -5.14 -0.03 -2.11
C LEU A 59 -5.34 0.24 -3.61
N SER A 60 -5.32 1.51 -4.03
CA SER A 60 -5.48 1.85 -5.43
C SER A 60 -4.24 1.44 -6.24
N PRO A 61 -4.39 0.81 -7.42
CA PRO A 61 -3.24 0.52 -8.29
C PRO A 61 -2.53 1.80 -8.76
N ASN A 62 -3.21 2.94 -8.77
CA ASN A 62 -2.61 4.21 -9.20
C ASN A 62 -1.84 4.92 -8.08
N LEU A 63 -1.81 4.37 -6.87
CA LEU A 63 -1.20 5.03 -5.72
C LEU A 63 0.31 5.25 -5.92
N ASP A 64 1.05 4.18 -6.24
CA ASP A 64 2.50 4.24 -6.42
C ASP A 64 2.92 5.19 -7.56
N PRO A 65 2.38 5.09 -8.79
CA PRO A 65 2.78 5.99 -9.86
C PRO A 65 2.43 7.45 -9.57
N MET A 66 1.39 7.72 -8.77
CA MET A 66 1.02 9.09 -8.41
C MET A 66 1.80 9.64 -7.22
N ALA A 67 2.20 8.80 -6.27
CA ALA A 67 3.04 9.18 -5.14
C ALA A 67 4.52 9.30 -5.54
N TYR A 68 4.96 8.48 -6.50
CA TYR A 68 6.35 8.39 -6.94
C TYR A 68 6.50 8.51 -8.47
N PRO A 69 6.08 9.61 -9.12
CA PRO A 69 6.11 9.72 -10.59
C PRO A 69 7.50 9.51 -11.21
N VAL A 70 8.56 9.88 -10.50
CA VAL A 70 9.95 9.69 -10.95
C VAL A 70 10.35 8.22 -11.00
N LEU A 71 9.77 7.38 -10.14
CA LEU A 71 10.02 5.93 -10.12
C LEU A 71 9.19 5.18 -11.17
N PHE A 72 8.06 5.76 -11.59
CA PHE A 72 7.11 5.18 -12.53
C PHE A 72 6.87 6.15 -13.71
N PRO A 73 7.86 6.36 -14.59
CA PRO A 73 7.80 7.36 -15.65
C PRO A 73 6.65 7.13 -16.64
N TYR A 74 6.22 5.88 -16.79
CA TYR A 74 5.10 5.50 -17.67
C TYR A 74 3.74 5.47 -16.96
N GLY A 75 3.70 5.69 -15.65
CA GLY A 75 2.46 5.71 -14.88
C GLY A 75 1.70 4.37 -14.88
N GLU A 76 2.42 3.25 -15.03
CA GLU A 76 1.82 1.92 -15.09
C GLU A 76 1.04 1.61 -13.80
N PRO A 77 -0.16 1.02 -13.92
CA PRO A 77 -0.94 0.68 -12.74
C PRO A 77 -0.23 -0.40 -11.93
N GLY A 78 -0.22 -0.21 -10.61
CA GLY A 78 0.28 -1.16 -9.62
C GLY A 78 -0.58 -2.41 -9.49
N TRP A 79 -0.25 -3.23 -8.50
CA TRP A 79 -0.97 -4.49 -8.21
C TRP A 79 -2.47 -4.30 -8.04
N GLN A 80 -3.23 -5.29 -8.49
CA GLN A 80 -4.69 -5.34 -8.39
C GLN A 80 -5.13 -6.68 -7.80
N PRO A 81 -6.24 -6.70 -7.03
CA PRO A 81 -6.82 -7.94 -6.54
C PRO A 81 -7.11 -8.91 -7.69
N ASN A 82 -6.82 -10.19 -7.46
CA ASN A 82 -6.99 -11.27 -8.44
C ASN A 82 -6.10 -11.19 -9.69
N TRP A 83 -5.01 -10.41 -9.64
CA TRP A 83 -3.98 -10.48 -10.68
C TRP A 83 -3.42 -11.90 -10.74
N ARG A 84 -3.45 -12.51 -11.93
CA ARG A 84 -2.93 -13.84 -12.20
C ARG A 84 -1.59 -13.74 -12.91
N CYS A 85 -0.57 -14.43 -12.40
CA CYS A 85 0.70 -14.52 -13.13
C CYS A 85 0.52 -15.50 -14.30
N GLU A 86 0.66 -15.00 -15.52
CA GLU A 86 0.69 -15.84 -16.71
C GLU A 86 2.08 -16.45 -16.90
N TYR A 87 2.10 -17.56 -17.63
CA TYR A 87 3.26 -18.38 -17.97
C TYR A 87 4.50 -17.57 -18.41
N TYR A 88 5.70 -17.98 -17.99
CA TYR A 88 6.96 -17.57 -18.61
C TYR A 88 7.70 -18.80 -19.15
N GLU A 89 8.31 -18.67 -20.34
CA GLU A 89 8.88 -19.78 -21.14
C GLU A 89 9.98 -20.62 -20.46
N GLY A 90 10.45 -20.23 -19.27
CA GLY A 90 11.47 -20.94 -18.49
C GLY A 90 10.96 -21.77 -17.31
N ALA A 91 9.65 -21.77 -17.03
CA ALA A 91 9.10 -22.51 -15.89
C ALA A 91 8.95 -24.01 -16.21
N GLN A 92 9.82 -24.86 -15.69
CA GLN A 92 9.65 -26.31 -15.77
C GLN A 92 8.57 -26.79 -14.79
N GLY A 93 7.40 -27.16 -15.31
CA GLY A 93 6.37 -27.90 -14.59
C GLY A 93 4.94 -27.50 -14.94
N ASN A 94 3.98 -28.41 -14.69
CA ASN A 94 2.56 -28.09 -14.68
C ASN A 94 2.27 -27.19 -13.47
N GLN A 95 2.25 -25.87 -13.67
CA GLN A 95 1.82 -24.95 -12.63
C GLN A 95 0.47 -24.34 -12.98
N SER A 96 -0.45 -24.49 -12.04
CA SER A 96 -1.75 -23.84 -12.03
C SER A 96 -1.57 -22.33 -11.98
N ILE A 97 -2.50 -21.60 -12.58
CA ILE A 97 -2.57 -20.14 -12.48
C ILE A 97 -2.54 -19.74 -11.00
N VAL A 98 -1.47 -19.06 -10.57
CA VAL A 98 -1.31 -18.59 -9.18
C VAL A 98 -1.75 -17.13 -9.10
N ASN A 99 -2.60 -16.82 -8.12
CA ASN A 99 -2.94 -15.44 -7.79
C ASN A 99 -1.69 -14.76 -7.22
N LEU A 100 -1.23 -13.70 -7.88
CA LEU A 100 -0.10 -12.90 -7.44
C LEU A 100 -0.53 -12.10 -6.21
N THR A 101 0.18 -12.26 -5.11
CA THR A 101 -0.05 -11.45 -3.90
C THR A 101 0.59 -10.07 -4.04
N MET A 102 0.05 -9.08 -3.32
CA MET A 102 0.64 -7.73 -3.30
C MET A 102 2.10 -7.76 -2.82
N LEU A 103 2.42 -8.59 -1.82
CA LEU A 103 3.79 -8.76 -1.32
C LEU A 103 4.74 -9.28 -2.41
N GLN A 104 4.32 -10.31 -3.15
CA GLN A 104 5.12 -10.84 -4.26
C GLN A 104 5.36 -9.77 -5.32
N TYR A 105 4.33 -9.02 -5.72
CA TYR A 105 4.47 -7.91 -6.65
C TYR A 105 5.47 -6.85 -6.16
N LYS A 106 5.32 -6.36 -4.91
CA LYS A 106 6.22 -5.36 -4.33
C LYS A 106 7.65 -5.86 -4.20
N SER A 107 7.84 -7.13 -3.81
CA SER A 107 9.16 -7.74 -3.72
C SER A 107 9.84 -7.84 -5.09
N ALA A 108 9.08 -8.10 -6.15
CA ALA A 108 9.58 -8.18 -7.52
C ALA A 108 10.01 -6.81 -8.06
N LEU A 109 9.35 -5.72 -7.64
CA LEU A 109 9.75 -4.34 -7.96
C LEU A 109 11.11 -3.95 -7.37
N THR A 110 11.44 -4.48 -6.18
CA THR A 110 12.71 -4.19 -5.50
C THR A 110 13.76 -5.27 -5.71
N ALA A 111 13.48 -6.28 -6.53
CA ALA A 111 14.43 -7.34 -6.82
C ALA A 111 15.65 -6.78 -7.58
N VAL A 112 16.84 -7.16 -7.14
CA VAL A 112 18.09 -6.84 -7.84
C VAL A 112 18.13 -7.68 -9.12
N ARG A 113 18.31 -7.00 -10.25
CA ARG A 113 18.43 -7.59 -11.59
C ARG A 113 19.64 -6.95 -12.28
N ASP A 114 20.09 -7.54 -13.38
CA ASP A 114 21.22 -7.00 -14.15
C ASP A 114 20.88 -5.68 -14.85
N ASP A 115 19.59 -5.38 -15.04
CA ASP A 115 19.09 -4.14 -15.64
C ASP A 115 18.95 -2.99 -14.64
N PHE A 116 18.97 -1.75 -15.16
CA PHE A 116 18.70 -0.57 -14.35
C PHE A 116 17.28 -0.62 -13.76
N ASN A 117 17.21 -0.52 -12.44
CA ASN A 117 15.94 -0.44 -11.71
C ASN A 117 15.82 0.94 -11.03
N PRO A 118 14.85 1.78 -11.43
CA PRO A 118 14.70 3.14 -10.91
C PRO A 118 14.35 3.15 -9.42
N ILE A 119 13.63 2.14 -8.93
CA ILE A 119 13.17 2.06 -7.54
C ILE A 119 14.35 1.90 -6.59
N ILE A 120 15.32 1.04 -6.91
CA ILE A 120 16.50 0.83 -6.06
C ILE A 120 17.57 1.93 -6.22
N SER A 121 17.53 2.66 -7.32
CA SER A 121 18.55 3.68 -7.66
C SER A 121 18.24 5.07 -7.08
N ALA A 122 17.08 5.27 -6.47
CA ALA A 122 16.61 6.57 -6.00
C ALA A 122 16.98 6.93 -4.55
N GLU A 123 17.97 6.24 -3.97
CA GLU A 123 18.55 6.48 -2.64
C GLU A 123 17.51 6.68 -1.52
N LYS A 124 17.32 7.91 -1.03
CA LYS A 124 16.37 8.24 0.05
C LYS A 124 14.93 7.97 -0.36
N LEU A 125 14.60 8.17 -1.64
CA LEU A 125 13.27 7.92 -2.16
C LEU A 125 12.96 6.42 -2.17
N THR A 126 13.97 5.58 -2.42
CA THR A 126 13.86 4.12 -2.30
C THR A 126 13.42 3.71 -0.90
N GLN A 127 14.04 4.26 0.14
CA GLN A 127 13.69 3.95 1.53
C GLN A 127 12.22 4.29 1.82
N GLN A 128 11.78 5.47 1.37
CA GLN A 128 10.40 5.90 1.54
C GLN A 128 9.42 4.98 0.78
N CYS A 129 9.74 4.65 -0.47
CA CYS A 129 8.94 3.78 -1.32
C CYS A 129 8.81 2.35 -0.74
N ILE A 130 9.88 1.81 -0.14
CA ILE A 130 9.87 0.50 0.51
C ILE A 130 8.98 0.51 1.75
N VAL A 131 9.11 1.53 2.61
CA VAL A 131 8.27 1.67 3.80
C VAL A 131 6.80 1.79 3.42
N ASP A 132 6.47 2.64 2.44
CA ASP A 132 5.10 2.76 1.96
C ASP A 132 4.56 1.48 1.31
N SER A 133 5.41 0.71 0.62
CA SER A 133 5.01 -0.57 0.05
C SER A 133 4.66 -1.59 1.14
N ASN A 134 5.41 -1.64 2.24
CA ASN A 134 5.06 -2.48 3.39
C ASN A 134 3.74 -2.03 4.03
N LEU A 135 3.53 -0.72 4.17
CA LEU A 135 2.27 -0.18 4.69
C LEU A 135 1.07 -0.56 3.80
N GLN A 136 1.24 -0.56 2.47
CA GLN A 136 0.20 -1.02 1.54
C GLN A 136 -0.09 -2.52 1.69
N VAL A 137 0.95 -3.35 1.85
CA VAL A 137 0.79 -4.80 2.07
C VAL A 137 0.03 -5.07 3.36
N GLU A 138 0.41 -4.41 4.46
CA GLU A 138 -0.31 -4.52 5.74
C GLU A 138 -1.74 -4.01 5.64
N ALA A 139 -1.96 -2.89 4.96
CA ALA A 139 -3.31 -2.39 4.70
C ALA A 139 -4.15 -3.41 3.92
N ASN A 140 -3.58 -4.04 2.89
CA ASN A 140 -4.27 -5.07 2.13
C ASN A 140 -4.65 -6.27 3.01
N ASN A 141 -3.74 -6.72 3.87
CA ASN A 141 -3.98 -7.82 4.81
C ASN A 141 -5.10 -7.47 5.82
N LEU A 142 -5.05 -6.27 6.40
CA LEU A 142 -6.09 -5.79 7.31
C LEU A 142 -7.46 -5.67 6.61
N ASN A 143 -7.48 -5.19 5.37
CA ASN A 143 -8.69 -5.10 4.58
C ASN A 143 -9.28 -6.49 4.27
N PHE A 144 -8.43 -7.47 3.98
CA PHE A 144 -8.85 -8.86 3.81
C PHE A 144 -9.49 -9.41 5.08
N ILE A 145 -8.85 -9.26 6.25
CA ILE A 145 -9.40 -9.70 7.54
C ILE A 145 -10.73 -9.02 7.81
N ARG A 146 -10.82 -7.70 7.60
CA ARG A 146 -12.04 -6.92 7.84
C ARG A 146 -13.21 -7.40 6.96
N THR A 147 -12.97 -7.64 5.68
CA THR A 147 -14.00 -8.05 4.72
C THR A 147 -14.43 -9.51 4.91
N HIS A 148 -13.52 -10.38 5.35
CA HIS A 148 -13.78 -11.80 5.58
C HIS A 148 -14.08 -12.13 7.05
N GLN A 149 -14.24 -11.11 7.91
CA GLN A 149 -14.38 -11.29 9.35
C GLN A 149 -15.59 -12.15 9.75
N GLN A 150 -16.68 -12.09 8.98
CA GLN A 150 -17.85 -12.93 9.22
C GLN A 150 -17.53 -14.42 8.99
N GLN A 151 -16.73 -14.75 7.99
CA GLN A 151 -16.33 -16.14 7.71
C GLN A 151 -15.31 -16.62 8.76
N LEU A 152 -14.33 -15.76 9.09
CA LEU A 152 -13.28 -16.06 10.07
C LEU A 152 -13.81 -16.21 11.51
N ARG A 153 -14.88 -15.50 11.89
CA ARG A 153 -15.46 -15.54 13.24
C ARG A 153 -16.65 -16.48 13.41
N THR A 154 -17.44 -16.77 12.36
CA THR A 154 -18.64 -17.63 12.52
C THR A 154 -18.30 -19.09 12.82
N GLU A 155 -17.14 -19.59 12.38
CA GLU A 155 -16.68 -20.95 12.65
C GLU A 155 -16.34 -21.19 14.13
N LEU A 156 -15.75 -20.18 14.80
CA LEU A 156 -15.44 -20.21 16.24
C LEU A 156 -16.71 -20.24 17.10
N TYR A 157 -17.80 -19.59 16.67
CA TYR A 157 -19.09 -19.62 17.39
C TYR A 157 -19.91 -20.88 17.11
N ARG A 158 -19.78 -21.51 15.93
CA ARG A 158 -20.44 -22.81 15.67
C ARG A 158 -19.93 -23.92 16.59
N GLY A 159 -18.65 -23.92 16.95
CA GLY A 159 -18.09 -24.88 17.91
C GLY A 159 -18.67 -24.73 19.32
N LEU A 160 -18.90 -23.49 19.77
CA LEU A 160 -19.51 -23.20 21.07
C LEU A 160 -21.03 -23.40 21.10
N ALA A 161 -21.73 -23.12 19.99
CA ALA A 161 -23.17 -23.32 19.87
C ALA A 161 -23.57 -24.80 19.83
N ASN A 162 -22.67 -25.69 19.40
CA ASN A 162 -22.91 -27.14 19.34
C ASN A 162 -22.46 -27.90 20.62
N GLN A 163 -22.07 -27.17 21.68
CA GLN A 163 -21.67 -27.73 22.98
C GLN A 163 -22.76 -27.62 24.06
N PHE A 164 -23.99 -27.26 23.67
CA PHE A 164 -25.19 -27.32 24.53
C PHE A 164 -26.27 -28.18 23.91
#